data_AF-A0A661N829-F1
#
_entry.id   AF-A0A661N829-F1
#
_cell.length_a   1.000
_cell.length_b   1.000
_cell.length_c   1.000
_cell.angle_alpha   90.00
_cell.angle_beta   90.00
_cell.angle_gamma   90.00
#
_symmetry.space_group_name_H-M   'P 1'
#
loop_
_entity.id
_entity.type
_entity.pdbx_description
1 polymer ?
#
loop_
_entity_poly.entity_id
_entity_poly.type
_entity_poly.pdbx_seq_one_letter_code
_entity_poly.pdbx_strand_id
1 'polypeptide(L)'
;MSLDAAARRRYARQLLIGEIGELGQLRLLDARFRPGVGGDVEATAVAAEYLERAGCAEDQAGTELRAPDASAVLRFAGSPALREPAAAIMGAFSAVEHLKGVLGIAAAREFPNDLTLSDEG
;
A
#
# COMPACT_ATOMS: atom_id res chain seq x y z
N MET A 1 24.25 1.76 8.12
CA MET A 1 23.36 2.55 8.99
C MET A 1 22.60 1.60 9.90
N SER A 2 22.25 2.02 11.12
CA SER A 2 21.42 1.27 12.08
C SER A 2 20.34 2.19 12.62
N LEU A 3 19.21 1.62 13.05
CA LEU A 3 18.08 2.37 13.58
C LEU A 3 18.36 2.92 14.99
N ASP A 4 17.96 4.16 15.25
CA ASP A 4 17.98 4.71 16.60
C ASP A 4 16.89 4.08 17.51
N ALA A 5 16.96 4.38 18.80
CA ALA A 5 16.04 3.81 19.79
C ALA A 5 14.57 4.26 19.62
N ALA A 6 14.30 5.40 18.99
CA ALA A 6 12.95 5.87 18.72
C ALA A 6 12.35 5.12 17.51
N ALA A 7 13.12 4.98 16.43
CA ALA A 7 12.76 4.21 15.25
C ALA A 7 12.51 2.73 15.58
N ARG A 8 13.37 2.11 16.41
CA ARG A 8 13.17 0.72 16.86
C ARG A 8 11.87 0.53 17.64
N ARG A 9 11.48 1.51 18.46
CA ARG A 9 10.19 1.48 19.17
C ARG A 9 9.00 1.67 18.21
N ARG A 10 9.12 2.61 17.27
CA ARG A 10 8.08 2.89 16.27
C ARG A 10 7.80 1.68 15.37
N TYR A 11 8.85 0.97 14.92
CA TYR A 11 8.75 -0.11 13.94
C TYR A 11 8.89 -1.52 14.54
N ALA A 12 8.78 -1.66 15.86
CA ALA A 12 9.01 -2.93 16.54
C ALA A 12 8.24 -4.11 15.92
N ARG A 13 6.98 -3.90 15.51
CA ARG A 13 6.17 -4.95 14.89
C ARG A 13 6.69 -5.41 13.54
N GLN A 14 7.23 -4.50 12.73
CA GLN A 14 7.82 -4.81 11.43
C GLN A 14 9.19 -5.47 11.59
N LEU A 15 10.00 -5.01 12.56
CA LEU A 15 11.30 -5.61 12.87
C LEU A 15 11.21 -7.07 13.31
N LEU A 16 10.08 -7.47 13.92
CA LEU A 16 9.82 -8.85 14.34
C LEU A 16 9.35 -9.76 13.19
N ILE A 17 9.02 -9.20 12.02
CA ILE A 17 8.72 -9.98 10.82
C ILE A 17 10.05 -10.35 10.17
N GLY A 18 10.34 -11.66 10.08
CA GLY A 18 11.64 -12.17 9.63
C GLY A 18 12.01 -11.71 8.21
N GLU A 19 11.02 -11.49 7.36
CA GLU A 19 11.16 -11.02 5.98
C GLU A 19 11.46 -9.52 5.88
N ILE A 20 11.17 -8.73 6.93
CA ILE A 20 11.49 -7.30 6.97
C ILE A 20 12.78 -7.10 7.76
N GLY A 21 12.76 -7.36 9.08
CA GLY A 21 13.90 -7.09 9.95
C GLY A 21 14.43 -5.65 9.88
N GLU A 22 15.61 -5.40 10.45
CA GLU A 22 16.21 -4.06 10.44
C GLU A 22 16.63 -3.60 9.03
N LEU A 23 17.18 -4.53 8.21
CA LEU A 23 17.58 -4.21 6.84
C LEU A 23 16.39 -3.85 5.95
N GLY A 24 15.28 -4.58 6.04
CA GLY A 24 14.05 -4.25 5.32
C GLY A 24 13.47 -2.92 5.79
N GLN A 25 13.48 -2.66 7.11
CA GLN A 25 13.02 -1.37 7.62
C GLN A 25 13.88 -0.19 7.11
N LEU A 26 15.20 -0.37 7.00
CA LEU A 26 16.08 0.64 6.41
C LEU A 26 15.75 0.89 4.92
N ARG A 27 15.42 -0.16 4.17
CA ARG A 27 14.94 -0.01 2.78
C ARG A 27 13.63 0.76 2.71
N LEU A 28 12.68 0.48 3.60
CA LEU A 28 11.41 1.21 3.66
C LEU A 28 11.62 2.71 3.98
N LEU A 29 12.53 3.04 4.90
CA LEU A 29 12.87 4.43 5.25
C LEU A 29 13.54 5.19 4.11
N ASP A 30 14.30 4.50 3.26
CA ASP A 30 14.92 5.08 2.07
C ASP A 30 13.94 5.16 0.88
N ALA A 31 12.87 4.38 0.91
CA ALA A 31 11.90 4.32 -0.17
C ALA A 31 11.10 5.61 -0.32
N ARG A 32 10.84 5.96 -1.57
CA ARG A 32 10.03 7.11 -1.98
C ARG A 32 8.91 6.66 -2.89
N PHE A 33 7.72 7.23 -2.69
CA PHE A 33 6.57 6.97 -3.54
C PHE A 33 5.93 8.27 -4.01
N ARG A 34 5.16 8.20 -5.10
CA ARG A 34 4.29 9.29 -5.55
C ARG A 34 2.91 8.75 -5.89
N PRO A 35 1.83 9.54 -5.70
CA PRO A 35 0.52 9.21 -6.24
C PRO A 35 0.57 9.00 -7.76
N GLY A 36 -0.12 7.99 -8.25
CA GLY A 36 -0.32 7.75 -9.68
C GLY A 36 -1.39 8.65 -10.27
N VAL A 37 -1.33 8.87 -11.58
CA VAL A 37 -2.38 9.64 -12.29
C VAL A 37 -3.58 8.72 -12.53
N GLY A 38 -4.78 9.19 -12.16
CA GLY A 38 -6.03 8.47 -12.43
C GLY A 38 -6.43 7.42 -11.37
N GLY A 39 -5.67 7.29 -10.29
CA GLY A 39 -6.09 6.51 -9.12
C GLY A 39 -7.31 7.13 -8.44
N ASP A 40 -8.16 6.29 -7.83
CA ASP A 40 -9.23 6.73 -6.95
C ASP A 40 -8.64 7.48 -5.75
N VAL A 41 -9.26 8.62 -5.41
CA VAL A 41 -8.74 9.54 -4.40
C VAL A 41 -8.69 8.89 -3.01
N GLU A 42 -9.74 8.14 -2.63
CA GLU A 42 -9.83 7.50 -1.31
C GLU A 42 -8.88 6.31 -1.22
N ALA A 43 -8.83 5.48 -2.25
CA ALA A 43 -7.91 4.34 -2.29
C ALA A 43 -6.44 4.80 -2.27
N THR A 44 -6.13 5.89 -2.98
CA THR A 44 -4.79 6.49 -2.99
C THR A 44 -4.41 7.06 -1.62
N ALA A 45 -5.34 7.75 -0.94
CA ALA A 45 -5.10 8.30 0.38
C ALA A 45 -4.83 7.19 1.42
N VAL A 46 -5.63 6.10 1.40
CA VAL A 46 -5.41 4.96 2.29
C VAL A 46 -4.07 4.29 2.03
N ALA A 47 -3.72 4.10 0.75
CA ALA A 47 -2.44 3.51 0.39
C ALA A 47 -1.26 4.38 0.85
N ALA A 48 -1.32 5.70 0.66
CA ALA A 48 -0.31 6.64 1.13
C ALA A 48 -0.14 6.57 2.66
N GLU A 49 -1.24 6.56 3.42
CA GLU A 49 -1.18 6.43 4.89
C GLU A 49 -0.45 5.14 5.31
N TYR A 50 -0.75 4.01 4.66
CA TYR A 50 -0.07 2.75 4.95
C TYR A 50 1.44 2.82 4.67
N LEU A 51 1.85 3.44 3.57
CA LEU A 51 3.26 3.60 3.19
C LEU A 51 4.02 4.51 4.17
N GLU A 52 3.43 5.63 4.57
CA GLU A 52 4.00 6.54 5.57
C GLU A 52 4.16 5.86 6.94
N ARG A 53 3.16 5.06 7.34
CA ARG A 53 3.22 4.27 8.57
C ARG A 53 4.29 3.17 8.51
N ALA A 54 4.57 2.65 7.32
CA ALA A 54 5.68 1.72 7.09
C ALA A 54 7.06 2.42 7.03
N GLY A 55 7.09 3.75 6.95
CA GLY A 55 8.30 4.56 6.95
C GLY A 55 8.73 5.07 5.58
N CYS A 56 7.97 4.79 4.52
CA CYS A 56 8.22 5.40 3.21
C CYS A 56 7.86 6.89 3.26
N ALA A 57 8.43 7.68 2.35
CA ALA A 57 8.09 9.11 2.24
C ALA A 57 7.53 9.43 0.84
N GLU A 58 6.54 10.34 0.79
CA GLU A 58 6.05 10.87 -0.47
C GLU A 58 7.08 11.82 -1.09
N ASP A 59 7.38 11.64 -2.37
CA ASP A 59 8.29 12.47 -3.16
C ASP A 59 7.95 12.35 -4.66
N GLN A 60 7.99 13.46 -5.40
CA GLN A 60 7.61 13.49 -6.82
C GLN A 60 8.51 12.64 -7.74
N ALA A 61 9.73 12.31 -7.32
CA ALA A 61 10.63 11.40 -8.02
C ALA A 61 10.49 9.94 -7.54
N GLY A 62 9.56 9.67 -6.61
CA GLY A 62 9.31 8.35 -6.05
C GLY A 62 8.70 7.36 -7.05
N THR A 63 8.67 6.10 -6.63
CA THR A 63 8.01 5.04 -7.39
C THR A 63 6.50 5.29 -7.42
N GLU A 64 5.90 5.17 -8.60
CA GLU A 64 4.46 5.39 -8.75
C GLU A 64 3.64 4.37 -7.97
N LEU A 65 2.75 4.86 -7.12
CA LEU A 65 1.77 4.06 -6.42
C LEU A 65 0.66 3.66 -7.40
N ARG A 66 0.49 2.34 -7.57
CA ARG A 66 -0.54 1.75 -8.43
C ARG A 66 -1.84 1.56 -7.65
N ALA A 67 -2.54 2.66 -7.38
CA ALA A 67 -3.89 2.62 -6.81
C ALA A 67 -4.93 2.27 -7.90
N PRO A 68 -6.02 1.58 -7.56
CA PRO A 68 -7.12 1.30 -8.49
C PRO A 68 -7.80 2.60 -8.93
N ASP A 69 -8.35 2.64 -10.13
CA ASP A 69 -9.23 3.73 -10.55
C ASP A 69 -10.63 3.63 -9.90
N ALA A 70 -11.41 4.71 -10.00
CA ALA A 70 -12.75 4.78 -9.40
C ALA A 70 -13.72 3.72 -9.95
N SER A 71 -13.54 3.29 -11.21
CA SER A 71 -14.39 2.25 -11.80
C SER A 71 -14.09 0.88 -11.22
N ALA A 72 -12.81 0.57 -10.97
CA ALA A 72 -12.39 -0.66 -10.31
C ALA A 72 -12.88 -0.71 -8.86
N VAL A 73 -12.81 0.41 -8.13
CA VAL A 73 -13.35 0.51 -6.76
C VAL A 73 -14.85 0.23 -6.74
N LEU A 74 -15.63 0.85 -7.63
CA LEU A 74 -17.08 0.63 -7.69
C LEU A 74 -17.43 -0.82 -8.06
N ARG A 75 -16.70 -1.44 -8.99
CA ARG A 75 -16.91 -2.87 -9.32
C ARG A 75 -16.63 -3.78 -8.14
N PHE A 76 -15.55 -3.52 -7.39
CA PHE A 76 -15.23 -4.30 -6.20
C PHE A 76 -16.28 -4.12 -5.11
N ALA A 77 -16.81 -2.91 -4.96
CA ALA A 77 -17.82 -2.59 -3.95
C ALA A 77 -19.15 -3.35 -4.16
N GLY A 78 -19.53 -3.66 -5.41
CA GLY A 78 -20.84 -4.23 -5.76
C GLY A 78 -22.03 -3.29 -5.54
N SER A 79 -21.87 -2.23 -4.73
CA SER A 79 -22.89 -1.23 -4.46
C SER A 79 -22.25 0.13 -4.16
N PRO A 80 -22.85 1.26 -4.60
CA PRO A 80 -22.39 2.59 -4.25
C PRO A 80 -22.29 2.84 -2.74
N ALA A 81 -23.14 2.17 -1.93
CA ALA A 81 -23.13 2.28 -0.48
C ALA A 81 -21.87 1.70 0.17
N LEU A 82 -21.14 0.85 -0.55
CA LEU A 82 -19.91 0.18 -0.08
C LEU A 82 -18.64 0.77 -0.72
N ARG A 83 -18.72 1.90 -1.42
CA ARG A 83 -17.59 2.49 -2.15
C ARG A 83 -16.40 2.85 -1.25
N GLU A 84 -16.66 3.47 -0.11
CA GLU A 84 -15.62 3.86 0.86
C GLU A 84 -14.88 2.65 1.47
N PRO A 85 -15.55 1.63 2.06
CA PRO A 85 -14.85 0.45 2.55
C PRO A 85 -14.15 -0.34 1.43
N ALA A 86 -14.69 -0.34 0.21
CA ALA A 86 -14.02 -0.89 -0.97
C ALA A 86 -12.72 -0.17 -1.29
N ALA A 87 -12.74 1.17 -1.34
CA ALA A 87 -11.56 1.99 -1.56
C ALA A 87 -10.49 1.73 -0.51
N ALA A 88 -10.89 1.59 0.76
CA ALA A 88 -9.97 1.29 1.86
C ALA A 88 -9.28 -0.08 1.70
N ILE A 89 -10.03 -1.13 1.34
CA ILE A 89 -9.46 -2.47 1.13
C ILE A 89 -8.49 -2.47 -0.05
N MET A 90 -8.90 -1.92 -1.19
CA MET A 90 -8.06 -1.91 -2.39
C MET A 90 -6.85 -0.98 -2.25
N GLY A 91 -6.98 0.12 -1.52
CA GLY A 91 -5.87 1.01 -1.16
C GLY A 91 -4.84 0.30 -0.27
N ALA A 92 -5.29 -0.37 0.80
CA ALA A 92 -4.41 -1.16 1.66
C ALA A 92 -3.68 -2.27 0.90
N PHE A 93 -4.36 -2.95 -0.03
CA PHE A 93 -3.73 -3.92 -0.93
C PHE A 93 -2.63 -3.28 -1.79
N SER A 94 -2.93 -2.13 -2.41
CA SER A 94 -1.97 -1.40 -3.26
C SER A 94 -0.71 -1.00 -2.48
N ALA A 95 -0.86 -0.58 -1.22
CA ALA A 95 0.28 -0.31 -0.35
C ALA A 95 1.10 -1.57 -0.04
N VAL A 96 0.46 -2.70 0.29
CA VAL A 96 1.17 -3.96 0.56
C VAL A 96 1.97 -4.43 -0.65
N GLU A 97 1.41 -4.35 -1.86
CA GLU A 97 2.12 -4.72 -3.08
C GLU A 97 3.29 -3.79 -3.38
N HIS A 98 3.15 -2.50 -3.09
CA HIS A 98 4.27 -1.55 -3.16
C HIS A 98 5.37 -1.91 -2.16
N LEU A 99 5.02 -2.19 -0.90
CA LEU A 99 5.98 -2.58 0.15
C LEU A 99 6.73 -3.86 -0.21
N LYS A 100 6.05 -4.86 -0.79
CA LYS A 100 6.70 -6.08 -1.31
C LYS A 100 7.75 -5.77 -2.37
N GLY A 101 7.44 -4.84 -3.27
CA GLY A 101 8.36 -4.35 -4.29
C GLY A 101 9.61 -3.69 -3.68
N VAL A 102 9.42 -2.79 -2.71
CA VAL A 102 10.53 -2.13 -1.99
C VAL A 102 11.41 -3.14 -1.24
N LEU A 103 10.78 -4.13 -0.60
CA LEU A 103 11.49 -5.13 0.20
C LEU A 103 12.17 -6.21 -0.65
N GLY A 104 11.75 -6.38 -1.91
CA GLY A 104 12.24 -7.43 -2.81
C GLY A 104 11.77 -8.83 -2.42
N ILE A 105 10.66 -8.94 -1.68
CA ILE A 105 10.12 -10.22 -1.17
C ILE A 105 9.28 -10.92 -2.25
N ALA A 106 8.60 -10.16 -3.10
CA ALA A 106 7.81 -10.65 -4.23
C ALA A 106 7.63 -9.56 -5.27
N ALA A 107 7.32 -9.95 -6.51
CA ALA A 107 6.87 -9.01 -7.53
C ALA A 107 5.51 -8.40 -7.13
N ALA A 108 5.36 -7.08 -7.32
CA ALA A 108 4.10 -6.39 -7.08
C ALA A 108 3.00 -6.91 -8.02
N ARG A 109 1.82 -7.17 -7.46
CA ARG A 109 0.65 -7.68 -8.20
C ARG A 109 -0.43 -6.62 -8.32
N GLU A 110 -1.28 -6.80 -9.32
CA GLU A 110 -2.55 -6.06 -9.41
C GLU A 110 -3.59 -6.70 -8.49
N PHE A 111 -4.62 -5.93 -8.14
CA PHE A 111 -5.74 -6.45 -7.37
C PHE A 111 -6.42 -7.58 -8.17
N PRO A 112 -6.65 -8.76 -7.58
CA PRO A 112 -7.24 -9.88 -8.31
C PRO A 112 -8.66 -9.57 -8.80
N ASN A 113 -8.91 -9.74 -10.10
CA ASN A 113 -10.21 -9.44 -10.73
C ASN A 113 -11.32 -10.40 -10.29
N ASP A 114 -10.98 -11.55 -9.72
CA ASP A 114 -11.89 -12.61 -9.24
C ASP A 114 -12.39 -12.38 -7.80
N LEU A 115 -11.83 -11.40 -7.09
CA LEU A 115 -12.26 -11.04 -5.72
C LEU A 115 -13.36 -9.96 -5.70
N THR A 116 -14.01 -9.69 -6.83
CA THR A 116 -15.15 -8.76 -6.88
C THR A 116 -16.40 -9.40 -6.30
N LEU A 117 -17.16 -8.65 -5.50
CA LEU A 117 -18.52 -9.04 -5.12
C LEU A 117 -19.40 -8.90 -6.37
N SER A 118 -19.53 -9.96 -7.16
CA SER A 118 -20.44 -10.01 -8.30
C SER A 118 -21.88 -10.06 -7.80
N ASP A 119 -22.75 -9.21 -8.37
CA ASP A 119 -24.22 -9.25 -8.19
C ASP A 119 -24.87 -10.50 -8.83
N GLU A 120 -24.13 -11.60 -8.99
CA GLU A 120 -24.73 -12.88 -9.39
C GLU A 120 -25.56 -13.44 -8.23
N GLY A 121 -26.83 -13.03 -8.25
CA GLY A 121 -28.06 -13.73 -7.85
C GLY A 121 -28.00 -14.80 -6.77
#